data_AF-A0A3T0RRD1-F1
#
_entry.id   AF-A0A3T0RRD1-F1
#
_cell.length_a   1.000
_cell.length_b   1.000
_cell.length_c   1.000
_cell.angle_alpha   90.00
_cell.angle_beta   90.00
_cell.angle_gamma   90.00
#
_symmetry.space_group_name_H-M   'P 1'
#
loop_
_entity.id
_entity.type
_entity.pdbx_description
1 polymer ?
#
loop_
_entity_poly.entity_id
_entity_poly.type
_entity_poly.pdbx_seq_one_letter_code
_entity_poly.pdbx_strand_id
1 'polypeptide(L)'
;MSQLYMTKINDLTTNTCSNTFMKTHITTLLVIFTFLISSFGFAESFRVQRKVTSNKSSELMNITSVKDQPSKILRKLPYYIVEGPGSNTNTIYIDEIKNSLSESEIVFFKNLQSKVKIKLANTEVRDLVTEGPATNRIHLTILGDGYTLQDKAKFFADAERITKNLFKNDTYASYLSLFQVHAVFVPSNTSGIGDGASADTVFGLYRNPKGSKRAIYPGNELALQDALELVEHTDYPIVIANDDFYGGLGGRYAISTRSVRSGMIVLNHELGHNFGEVGEEYDGGSVYIGANSSSDAKAPQWSQWREDKNFYDAKLLSGNYVWQNLKGKPYKTNFKTQAGETLGLELSTVGWSSPDDVYVYVNGQKLNLGGTYHNDRNFYVLDNLETQIGNNTLEIKENTADGDNVLATAYIYSYPQGFNFTKDVTAAFATYNDFGSKRYRPTHDGCLMRNMMLTHFCAVDQENMWHKFLSRVSLIDDVIKSSGKVTVITPKLAGLTVRWLNSDGTEFSNLRNQYEVSSEAFGSAKSIQVSVELQTPEVRKYDEKFKVVKAVQL
;
A
#
# COMPACT_ATOMS: atom_id res chain seq x y z
N MET A 1 -29.46 -25.10 20.38
CA MET A 1 -30.79 -24.49 20.14
C MET A 1 -31.15 -24.62 18.67
N SER A 2 -31.35 -25.86 18.27
CA SER A 2 -32.02 -26.31 17.07
C SER A 2 -33.53 -26.41 17.38
N GLN A 3 -34.36 -26.41 16.33
CA GLN A 3 -35.75 -26.91 16.36
C GLN A 3 -36.86 -25.96 16.88
N LEU A 4 -36.97 -24.74 16.32
CA LEU A 4 -38.20 -23.92 16.49
C LEU A 4 -38.58 -22.97 15.32
N TYR A 5 -37.96 -23.11 14.14
CA TYR A 5 -38.28 -22.26 12.97
C TYR A 5 -38.73 -23.01 11.70
N MET A 6 -39.12 -24.28 11.81
CA MET A 6 -39.63 -25.10 10.69
C MET A 6 -41.02 -25.68 11.00
N THR A 7 -41.98 -24.82 11.34
CA THR A 7 -43.41 -25.22 11.40
C THR A 7 -44.32 -24.01 11.19
N LYS A 8 -44.32 -23.45 9.97
CA LYS A 8 -45.42 -22.61 9.46
C LYS A 8 -45.46 -22.49 7.92
N ILE A 9 -44.90 -23.48 7.23
CA ILE A 9 -44.97 -23.59 5.76
C ILE A 9 -45.42 -25.02 5.41
N ASN A 10 -46.57 -25.46 5.94
CA ASN A 10 -47.19 -26.72 5.50
C ASN A 10 -48.73 -26.74 5.52
N ASP A 11 -49.40 -25.60 5.76
CA ASP A 11 -50.87 -25.51 5.76
C ASP A 11 -51.46 -24.79 4.54
N LEU A 12 -50.78 -24.85 3.38
CA LEU A 12 -51.30 -24.28 2.13
C LEU A 12 -51.30 -25.25 0.95
N THR A 13 -51.45 -26.55 1.21
CA THR A 13 -51.70 -27.54 0.16
C THR A 13 -52.75 -28.55 0.60
N THR A 14 -54.02 -28.18 0.63
CA THR A 14 -55.13 -29.08 0.27
C THR A 14 -56.39 -28.28 -0.09
N ASN A 15 -57.07 -28.73 -1.15
CA ASN A 15 -58.40 -28.37 -1.64
C ASN A 15 -58.54 -27.16 -2.59
N THR A 16 -58.45 -27.51 -3.87
CA THR A 16 -59.28 -27.07 -5.01
C THR A 16 -60.34 -26.00 -4.74
N CYS A 17 -60.11 -24.81 -5.27
CA CYS A 17 -61.15 -24.03 -5.93
C CYS A 17 -60.53 -23.17 -7.05
N SER A 18 -61.09 -23.33 -8.25
CA SER A 18 -60.82 -22.50 -9.42
C SER A 18 -61.05 -21.02 -9.10
N ASN A 19 -60.14 -20.14 -9.51
CA ASN A 19 -60.45 -18.87 -10.19
C ASN A 19 -59.18 -18.03 -10.33
N THR A 20 -58.72 -17.87 -11.56
CA THR A 20 -58.45 -16.58 -12.24
C THR A 20 -58.17 -15.33 -11.38
N PHE A 21 -57.30 -15.44 -10.37
CA PHE A 21 -56.85 -14.29 -9.56
C PHE A 21 -55.34 -14.33 -9.23
N MET A 22 -54.64 -15.41 -9.61
CA MET A 22 -53.21 -15.62 -9.36
C MET A 22 -52.32 -15.49 -10.61
N LYS A 23 -52.81 -14.83 -11.67
CA LYS A 23 -51.99 -14.43 -12.83
C LYS A 23 -51.80 -12.92 -12.97
N THR A 24 -52.44 -12.12 -12.12
CA THR A 24 -52.39 -10.64 -12.18
C THR A 24 -51.54 -10.01 -11.07
N HIS A 25 -50.87 -10.80 -10.22
CA HIS A 25 -49.97 -10.30 -9.16
C HIS A 25 -48.53 -10.82 -9.22
N ILE A 26 -48.20 -11.69 -10.18
CA ILE A 26 -46.80 -12.09 -10.45
C ILE A 26 -46.17 -11.21 -11.55
N THR A 27 -46.99 -10.57 -12.38
CA THR A 27 -46.52 -9.59 -13.39
C THR A 27 -46.33 -8.19 -12.80
N THR A 28 -46.92 -7.89 -11.64
CA THR A 28 -46.86 -6.55 -11.01
C THR A 28 -45.63 -6.37 -10.10
N LEU A 29 -45.03 -7.45 -9.60
CA LEU A 29 -43.75 -7.37 -8.87
C LEU A 29 -42.52 -7.31 -9.79
N LEU A 30 -42.62 -7.81 -11.04
CA LEU A 30 -41.53 -7.73 -12.01
C LEU A 30 -41.51 -6.39 -12.77
N VAL A 31 -42.67 -5.73 -12.93
CA VAL A 31 -42.79 -4.42 -13.62
C VAL A 31 -42.41 -3.23 -12.72
N ILE A 32 -42.42 -3.39 -11.40
CA ILE A 32 -41.83 -2.41 -10.47
C ILE A 32 -40.29 -2.53 -10.44
N PHE A 33 -39.72 -3.65 -10.90
CA PHE A 33 -38.28 -3.89 -10.91
C PHE A 33 -37.55 -3.31 -12.13
N THR A 34 -38.26 -2.64 -13.05
CA THR A 34 -37.67 -1.98 -14.24
C THR A 34 -37.96 -0.48 -14.32
N PHE A 35 -38.69 0.11 -13.36
CA PHE A 35 -39.19 1.50 -13.45
C PHE A 35 -38.67 2.46 -12.38
N LEU A 36 -37.52 2.14 -11.75
CA LEU A 36 -36.77 3.08 -10.90
C LEU A 36 -35.26 3.12 -11.21
N ILE A 37 -34.85 2.60 -12.37
CA ILE A 37 -33.50 2.80 -12.96
C ILE A 37 -33.60 3.66 -14.25
N SER A 38 -34.80 4.14 -14.60
CA SER A 38 -35.05 4.89 -15.84
C SER A 38 -35.72 6.23 -15.55
N SER A 39 -34.97 7.16 -14.98
CA SER A 39 -35.19 8.60 -15.19
C SER A 39 -33.88 9.33 -14.88
N PHE A 40 -33.20 9.75 -15.96
CA PHE A 40 -31.81 10.19 -16.07
C PHE A 40 -30.78 9.07 -16.18
N GLY A 41 -30.29 8.85 -17.42
CA GLY A 41 -29.44 7.74 -17.80
C GLY A 41 -27.99 7.89 -17.35
N PHE A 42 -27.63 7.12 -16.32
CA PHE A 42 -26.27 6.67 -16.09
C PHE A 42 -26.32 5.17 -15.79
N ALA A 43 -25.40 4.40 -16.38
CA ALA A 43 -25.18 3.03 -15.99
C ALA A 43 -24.54 3.07 -14.60
N GLU A 44 -25.29 2.69 -13.57
CA GLU A 44 -24.78 2.66 -12.21
C GLU A 44 -23.82 1.46 -12.07
N SER A 45 -22.56 1.75 -11.74
CA SER A 45 -21.58 0.74 -11.35
C SER A 45 -21.41 0.76 -9.84
N PHE A 46 -20.83 -0.30 -9.29
CA PHE A 46 -20.66 -0.45 -7.84
C PHE A 46 -19.21 -0.74 -7.52
N ARG A 47 -18.65 -0.01 -6.57
CA ARG A 47 -17.36 -0.33 -5.97
C ARG A 47 -17.58 -1.28 -4.82
N VAL A 48 -17.03 -2.49 -4.92
CA VAL A 48 -17.22 -3.57 -3.95
C VAL A 48 -15.90 -3.89 -3.29
N GLN A 49 -15.90 -3.85 -1.95
CA GLN A 49 -14.74 -4.14 -1.11
C GLN A 49 -15.01 -5.39 -0.27
N ARG A 50 -14.09 -6.35 -0.30
CA ARG A 50 -14.26 -7.64 0.36
C ARG A 50 -12.95 -8.16 0.97
N LYS A 51 -13.09 -8.92 2.06
CA LYS A 51 -12.04 -9.72 2.68
C LYS A 51 -12.27 -11.18 2.33
N VAL A 52 -11.28 -11.84 1.74
CA VAL A 52 -11.39 -13.24 1.29
C VAL A 52 -10.32 -14.07 1.99
N THR A 53 -10.70 -15.14 2.68
CA THR A 53 -9.77 -16.04 3.38
C THR A 53 -9.50 -17.32 2.58
N SER A 54 -8.47 -18.10 2.95
CA SER A 54 -8.08 -19.36 2.26
C SER A 54 -9.21 -20.37 2.07
N ASN A 55 -10.20 -20.38 2.96
CA ASN A 55 -11.34 -21.29 2.85
C ASN A 55 -12.39 -20.79 1.84
N LYS A 56 -12.05 -19.76 1.05
CA LYS A 56 -12.90 -19.07 0.07
C LYS A 56 -14.15 -18.41 0.68
N SER A 57 -14.23 -18.26 2.00
CA SER A 57 -15.24 -17.39 2.60
C SER A 57 -14.91 -15.95 2.25
N SER A 58 -15.89 -15.24 1.68
CA SER A 58 -15.81 -13.82 1.34
C SER A 58 -16.70 -13.05 2.29
N GLU A 59 -16.11 -12.10 3.01
CA GLU A 59 -16.80 -11.12 3.84
C GLU A 59 -16.92 -9.81 3.06
N LEU A 60 -18.16 -9.34 2.85
CA LEU A 60 -18.40 -8.03 2.27
C LEU A 60 -18.13 -6.96 3.31
N MET A 61 -17.29 -6.01 2.94
CA MET A 61 -16.85 -4.95 3.85
C MET A 61 -17.55 -3.63 3.54
N ASN A 62 -17.64 -3.26 2.27
CA ASN A 62 -18.34 -2.07 1.84
C ASN A 62 -18.83 -2.20 0.39
N ILE A 63 -19.93 -1.53 0.06
CA ILE A 63 -20.41 -1.35 -1.32
C ILE A 63 -20.87 0.09 -1.46
N THR A 64 -20.37 0.78 -2.49
CA THR A 64 -20.76 2.16 -2.83
C THR A 64 -21.13 2.25 -4.31
N SER A 65 -22.12 3.08 -4.61
CA SER A 65 -22.49 3.43 -5.98
C SER A 65 -21.40 4.33 -6.59
N VAL A 66 -20.97 4.02 -7.81
CA VAL A 66 -20.03 4.83 -8.58
C VAL A 66 -20.56 5.04 -10.00
N LYS A 67 -20.21 6.17 -10.60
CA LYS A 67 -20.77 6.59 -11.88
C LYS A 67 -20.01 5.99 -13.07
N ASP A 68 -20.71 5.22 -13.92
CA ASP A 68 -20.31 4.82 -15.27
C ASP A 68 -18.85 4.35 -15.42
N GLN A 69 -18.42 3.42 -14.55
CA GLN A 69 -17.07 2.83 -14.62
C GLN A 69 -17.13 1.38 -15.13
N PRO A 70 -16.23 0.95 -16.02
CA PRO A 70 -16.18 -0.45 -16.46
C PRO A 70 -15.76 -1.37 -15.32
N SER A 71 -16.30 -2.60 -15.32
CA SER A 71 -15.89 -3.63 -14.37
C SER A 71 -14.37 -3.87 -14.41
N LYS A 72 -13.70 -3.75 -13.27
CA LYS A 72 -12.25 -3.97 -13.14
C LYS A 72 -11.86 -4.22 -11.69
N ILE A 73 -10.82 -5.04 -11.49
CA ILE A 73 -10.17 -5.13 -10.18
C ILE A 73 -9.29 -3.89 -10.03
N LEU A 74 -9.53 -3.10 -8.99
CA LEU A 74 -8.76 -1.91 -8.67
C LEU A 74 -7.54 -2.24 -7.81
N ARG A 75 -7.66 -3.23 -6.91
CA ARG A 75 -6.60 -3.65 -6.00
C ARG A 75 -6.84 -5.07 -5.49
N LYS A 76 -5.74 -5.82 -5.34
CA LYS A 76 -5.73 -7.13 -4.70
C LYS A 76 -4.43 -7.31 -3.92
N LEU A 77 -4.51 -7.24 -2.59
CA LEU A 77 -3.34 -7.30 -1.72
C LEU A 77 -3.62 -8.12 -0.45
N PRO A 78 -2.58 -8.59 0.27
CA PRO A 78 -2.76 -9.22 1.57
C PRO A 78 -3.50 -8.30 2.53
N TYR A 79 -4.44 -8.84 3.31
CA TYR A 79 -5.19 -8.04 4.27
C TYR A 79 -4.28 -7.51 5.38
N TYR A 80 -3.33 -8.35 5.81
CA TYR A 80 -2.17 -7.98 6.63
C TYR A 80 -0.90 -8.54 6.00
N ILE A 81 0.17 -7.75 6.04
CA ILE A 81 1.53 -8.20 5.71
C ILE A 81 2.25 -8.33 7.04
N VAL A 82 2.25 -9.55 7.57
CA VAL A 82 2.93 -9.86 8.83
C VAL A 82 4.26 -10.52 8.48
N GLU A 83 5.30 -10.13 9.21
CA GLU A 83 6.62 -10.74 9.09
C GLU A 83 6.81 -11.89 10.10
N GLY A 84 7.51 -12.96 9.71
CA GLY A 84 7.95 -14.05 10.57
C GLY A 84 7.38 -15.43 10.20
N PRO A 85 8.02 -16.52 10.68
CA PRO A 85 7.67 -17.88 10.29
C PRO A 85 6.23 -18.25 10.67
N GLY A 86 5.46 -18.72 9.70
CA GLY A 86 4.07 -19.17 9.90
C GLY A 86 3.02 -18.05 9.90
N SER A 87 3.41 -16.81 9.62
CA SER A 87 2.55 -15.61 9.62
C SER A 87 1.55 -15.53 8.44
N ASN A 88 1.36 -16.62 7.70
CA ASN A 88 0.61 -16.62 6.45
C ASN A 88 -0.89 -16.43 6.71
N THR A 89 -1.33 -15.17 6.79
CA THR A 89 -2.75 -14.89 6.63
C THR A 89 -3.03 -15.03 5.14
N ASN A 90 -3.60 -16.17 4.73
CA ASN A 90 -4.15 -16.34 3.38
C ASN A 90 -5.40 -15.47 3.15
N THR A 91 -5.44 -14.30 3.79
CA THR A 91 -6.53 -13.35 3.74
C THR A 91 -6.11 -12.24 2.81
N ILE A 92 -6.90 -12.03 1.76
CA ILE A 92 -6.68 -10.97 0.79
C ILE A 92 -7.80 -9.95 0.88
N TYR A 93 -7.44 -8.69 0.70
CA TYR A 93 -8.35 -7.61 0.43
C TYR A 93 -8.53 -7.45 -1.08
N ILE A 94 -9.77 -7.37 -1.54
CA ILE A 94 -10.12 -7.10 -2.94
C ILE A 94 -11.01 -5.86 -2.99
N ASP A 95 -10.65 -4.95 -3.89
CA ASP A 95 -11.42 -3.75 -4.25
C ASP A 95 -11.61 -3.74 -5.75
N GLU A 96 -12.86 -3.72 -6.20
CA GLU A 96 -13.22 -3.84 -7.61
C GLU A 96 -14.46 -3.01 -7.97
N ILE A 97 -14.54 -2.61 -9.24
CA ILE A 97 -15.74 -2.07 -9.84
C ILE A 97 -16.52 -3.22 -10.50
N LYS A 98 -17.83 -3.24 -10.29
CA LYS A 98 -18.77 -4.15 -10.93
C LYS A 98 -19.93 -3.38 -11.55
N ASN A 99 -20.33 -3.75 -12.76
CA ASN A 99 -21.52 -3.18 -13.41
C ASN A 99 -22.83 -3.82 -12.91
N SER A 100 -22.75 -4.85 -12.06
CA SER A 100 -23.91 -5.48 -11.42
C SER A 100 -23.52 -6.16 -10.12
N LEU A 101 -24.48 -6.22 -9.19
CA LEU A 101 -24.35 -6.86 -7.88
C LEU A 101 -25.02 -8.24 -7.88
N SER A 102 -24.47 -9.20 -7.12
CA SER A 102 -25.16 -10.45 -6.79
C SER A 102 -26.32 -10.21 -5.82
N GLU A 103 -27.24 -11.17 -5.68
CA GLU A 103 -28.34 -11.06 -4.71
C GLU A 103 -27.84 -10.79 -3.28
N SER A 104 -26.78 -11.49 -2.85
CA SER A 104 -26.16 -11.28 -1.54
C SER A 104 -25.53 -9.90 -1.38
N GLU A 105 -24.92 -9.35 -2.43
CA GLU A 105 -24.36 -8.00 -2.45
C GLU A 105 -25.47 -6.94 -2.43
N ILE A 106 -26.60 -7.17 -3.11
CA ILE A 106 -27.77 -6.27 -3.06
C ILE A 106 -28.36 -6.22 -1.65
N VAL A 107 -28.53 -7.37 -1.01
CA VAL A 107 -29.00 -7.44 0.38
C VAL A 107 -28.04 -6.71 1.31
N PHE A 108 -26.73 -6.94 1.15
CA PHE A 108 -25.72 -6.25 1.94
C PHE A 108 -25.74 -4.74 1.72
N PHE A 109 -25.81 -4.26 0.47
CA PHE A 109 -25.86 -2.85 0.13
C PHE A 109 -27.09 -2.15 0.74
N LYS A 110 -28.28 -2.78 0.68
CA LYS A 110 -29.50 -2.27 1.34
C LYS A 110 -29.38 -2.25 2.86
N ASN A 111 -28.75 -3.28 3.43
CA ASN A 111 -28.51 -3.34 4.87
C ASN A 111 -27.49 -2.30 5.32
N LEU A 112 -26.45 -2.01 4.53
CA LEU A 112 -25.49 -0.94 4.81
C LEU A 112 -26.19 0.42 4.88
N GLN A 113 -27.05 0.72 3.91
CA GLN A 113 -27.82 1.97 3.89
C GLN A 113 -28.76 2.14 5.10
N SER A 114 -29.13 1.05 5.77
CA SER A 114 -29.99 1.03 6.96
C SER A 114 -29.25 0.73 8.26
N LYS A 115 -27.92 0.53 8.21
CA LYS A 115 -27.11 0.12 9.36
C LYS A 115 -26.96 1.26 10.36
N VAL A 116 -27.15 0.97 11.64
CA VAL A 116 -26.79 1.87 12.74
C VAL A 116 -25.28 1.87 12.88
N LYS A 117 -24.63 2.98 12.51
CA LYS A 117 -23.18 3.18 12.64
C LYS A 117 -22.79 3.36 14.12
N ILE A 118 -21.56 3.00 14.48
CA ILE A 118 -21.00 3.41 15.76
C ILE A 118 -20.97 4.94 15.76
N LYS A 119 -21.57 5.57 16.78
CA LYS A 119 -21.56 7.02 16.90
C LYS A 119 -20.16 7.48 17.32
N LEU A 120 -19.34 7.83 16.34
CA LEU A 120 -18.07 8.51 16.56
C LEU A 120 -18.35 9.99 16.88
N ALA A 121 -18.16 10.39 18.13
CA ALA A 121 -18.43 11.75 18.59
C ALA A 121 -17.18 12.63 18.53
N ASN A 122 -17.38 13.94 18.38
CA ASN A 122 -16.30 14.95 18.36
C ASN A 122 -15.23 14.70 17.29
N THR A 123 -15.63 14.06 16.18
CA THR A 123 -14.77 13.82 15.02
C THR A 123 -14.58 15.11 14.22
N GLU A 124 -13.48 15.15 13.47
CA GLU A 124 -13.19 16.26 12.56
C GLU A 124 -12.41 15.74 11.35
N VAL A 125 -12.84 16.15 10.16
CA VAL A 125 -12.16 15.83 8.89
C VAL A 125 -11.54 17.10 8.35
N ARG A 126 -10.29 17.03 7.89
CA ARG A 126 -9.61 18.10 7.17
C ARG A 126 -8.98 17.58 5.91
N ASP A 127 -9.12 18.32 4.82
CA ASP A 127 -8.40 18.06 3.60
C ASP A 127 -7.01 18.71 3.70
N LEU A 128 -5.96 17.91 3.49
CA LEU A 128 -4.57 18.35 3.52
C LEU A 128 -4.01 18.59 2.11
N VAL A 129 -4.54 17.86 1.13
CA VAL A 129 -4.22 18.01 -0.30
C VAL A 129 -5.51 17.93 -1.10
N THR A 130 -5.77 18.95 -1.90
CA THR A 130 -6.94 19.04 -2.78
C THR A 130 -6.46 19.42 -4.19
N GLU A 131 -6.12 18.42 -5.00
CA GLU A 131 -5.74 18.61 -6.41
C GLU A 131 -6.86 18.12 -7.32
N GLY A 132 -7.25 18.93 -8.32
CA GLY A 132 -8.23 18.56 -9.34
C GLY A 132 -9.58 18.00 -8.82
N PRO A 133 -10.36 17.33 -9.68
CA PRO A 133 -11.65 16.76 -9.30
C PRO A 133 -11.47 15.47 -8.47
N ALA A 134 -12.21 15.34 -7.37
CA ALA A 134 -12.16 14.17 -6.48
C ALA A 134 -12.41 12.85 -7.23
N THR A 135 -13.33 12.84 -8.18
CA THR A 135 -13.65 11.66 -8.99
C THR A 135 -12.51 11.16 -9.89
N ASN A 136 -11.44 11.96 -10.06
CA ASN A 136 -10.26 11.59 -10.84
C ASN A 136 -8.97 11.67 -10.01
N ARG A 137 -9.05 11.38 -8.71
CA ARG A 137 -7.87 11.34 -7.82
C ARG A 137 -7.89 10.10 -6.95
N ILE A 138 -6.71 9.76 -6.46
CA ILE A 138 -6.52 8.70 -5.48
C ILE A 138 -6.64 9.32 -4.09
N HIS A 139 -7.57 8.79 -3.29
CA HIS A 139 -7.85 9.30 -1.95
C HIS A 139 -7.04 8.56 -0.89
N LEU A 140 -6.12 9.28 -0.25
CA LEU A 140 -5.35 8.83 0.91
C LEU A 140 -6.00 9.38 2.18
N THR A 141 -6.41 8.50 3.09
CA THR A 141 -7.11 8.92 4.32
C THR A 141 -6.29 8.54 5.54
N ILE A 142 -5.82 9.54 6.28
CA ILE A 142 -5.03 9.41 7.50
C ILE A 142 -5.96 9.43 8.71
N LEU A 143 -6.00 8.32 9.44
CA LEU A 143 -6.70 8.15 10.71
C LEU A 143 -5.70 8.21 11.87
N GLY A 144 -6.08 8.80 12.99
CA GLY A 144 -5.29 8.80 14.23
C GLY A 144 -5.86 7.89 15.28
N ASP A 145 -5.03 7.06 15.93
CA ASP A 145 -5.40 6.32 17.15
C ASP A 145 -4.53 6.74 18.33
N GLY A 146 -5.09 6.69 19.54
CA GLY A 146 -4.37 7.08 20.74
C GLY A 146 -4.21 8.60 20.90
N TYR A 147 -4.91 9.39 20.11
CA TYR A 147 -5.00 10.85 20.28
C TYR A 147 -6.26 11.18 21.07
N THR A 148 -6.12 11.73 22.26
CA THR A 148 -7.27 12.19 23.06
C THR A 148 -7.89 13.44 22.43
N LEU A 149 -9.05 13.88 22.95
CA LEU A 149 -9.67 15.13 22.50
C LEU A 149 -8.71 16.34 22.64
N GLN A 150 -7.86 16.33 23.66
CA GLN A 150 -6.84 17.36 23.91
C GLN A 150 -5.68 17.29 22.90
N ASP A 151 -5.43 16.12 22.32
CA ASP A 151 -4.36 15.90 21.32
C ASP A 151 -4.81 16.25 19.89
N LYS A 152 -6.02 16.78 19.68
CA LYS A 152 -6.53 17.10 18.33
C LYS A 152 -5.54 17.92 17.49
N ALA A 153 -5.00 18.99 18.06
CA ALA A 153 -4.03 19.84 17.36
C ALA A 153 -2.73 19.08 17.05
N LYS A 154 -2.31 18.18 17.95
CA LYS A 154 -1.16 17.30 17.77
C LYS A 154 -1.37 16.39 16.56
N PHE A 155 -2.52 15.69 16.49
CA PHE A 155 -2.87 14.80 15.39
C PHE A 155 -2.79 15.49 14.04
N PHE A 156 -3.44 16.66 13.88
CA PHE A 156 -3.43 17.35 12.60
C PHE A 156 -2.02 17.83 12.22
N ALA A 157 -1.21 18.29 13.18
CA ALA A 157 0.19 18.62 12.92
C ALA A 157 1.02 17.41 12.47
N ASP A 158 0.76 16.22 13.01
CA ASP A 158 1.41 14.98 12.56
C ASP A 158 0.93 14.56 11.17
N ALA A 159 -0.37 14.64 10.89
CA ALA A 159 -0.93 14.31 9.58
C ALA A 159 -0.39 15.24 8.48
N GLU A 160 -0.25 16.53 8.77
CA GLU A 160 0.37 17.52 7.87
C GLU A 160 1.87 17.21 7.65
N ARG A 161 2.62 16.91 8.72
CA ARG A 161 4.04 16.52 8.62
C ARG A 161 4.21 15.26 7.78
N ILE A 162 3.40 14.23 8.03
CA ILE A 162 3.44 12.96 7.30
C ILE A 162 3.12 13.19 5.83
N THR A 163 2.06 13.93 5.53
CA THR A 163 1.67 14.30 4.16
C THR A 163 2.79 15.05 3.44
N LYS A 164 3.44 16.01 4.13
CA LYS A 164 4.62 16.70 3.61
C LYS A 164 5.77 15.74 3.32
N ASN A 165 6.06 14.81 4.22
CA ASN A 165 7.15 13.85 4.05
C ASN A 165 6.89 12.86 2.91
N LEU A 166 5.63 12.48 2.67
CA LEU A 166 5.25 11.62 1.55
C LEU A 166 5.47 12.32 0.20
N PHE A 167 4.98 13.56 0.06
CA PHE A 167 4.82 14.19 -1.25
C PHE A 167 5.70 15.43 -1.53
N LYS A 168 6.32 16.04 -0.52
CA LYS A 168 7.25 17.16 -0.76
C LYS A 168 8.71 16.73 -0.78
N ASN A 169 9.04 15.57 -0.21
CA ASN A 169 10.34 14.95 -0.33
C ASN A 169 10.34 13.94 -1.49
N ASP A 170 11.45 13.26 -1.73
CA ASP A 170 11.67 12.48 -2.95
C ASP A 170 10.84 11.19 -3.08
N THR A 171 10.16 10.72 -2.02
CA THR A 171 9.54 9.38 -2.02
C THR A 171 8.37 9.24 -3.00
N TYR A 172 7.40 10.16 -2.95
CA TYR A 172 6.22 10.14 -3.82
C TYR A 172 5.94 11.48 -4.53
N ALA A 173 6.89 12.42 -4.51
CA ALA A 173 6.67 13.78 -5.03
C ALA A 173 6.18 13.82 -6.47
N SER A 174 6.71 12.98 -7.35
CA SER A 174 6.33 12.89 -8.76
C SER A 174 4.84 12.57 -8.96
N TYR A 175 4.19 11.98 -7.97
CA TYR A 175 2.80 11.52 -8.04
C TYR A 175 1.79 12.45 -7.37
N LEU A 176 2.22 13.51 -6.64
CA LEU A 176 1.34 14.35 -5.80
C LEU A 176 0.06 14.80 -6.52
N SER A 177 0.19 15.23 -7.78
CA SER A 177 -0.95 15.72 -8.58
C SER A 177 -2.02 14.67 -8.89
N LEU A 178 -1.79 13.40 -8.55
CA LEU A 178 -2.74 12.29 -8.68
C LEU A 178 -3.54 12.02 -7.40
N PHE A 179 -3.21 12.68 -6.29
CA PHE A 179 -3.78 12.37 -4.97
C PHE A 179 -4.67 13.48 -4.39
N GLN A 180 -5.60 13.06 -3.54
CA GLN A 180 -6.17 13.87 -2.48
C GLN A 180 -5.84 13.24 -1.14
N VAL A 181 -5.62 14.08 -0.12
CA VAL A 181 -5.24 13.60 1.22
C VAL A 181 -6.18 14.18 2.25
N HIS A 182 -6.79 13.30 3.04
CA HIS A 182 -7.72 13.64 4.11
C HIS A 182 -7.14 13.20 5.45
N ALA A 183 -7.30 14.02 6.49
CA ALA A 183 -7.01 13.69 7.86
C ALA A 183 -8.31 13.59 8.66
N VAL A 184 -8.54 12.44 9.29
CA VAL A 184 -9.75 12.14 10.03
C VAL A 184 -9.38 11.94 11.49
N PHE A 185 -9.70 12.94 12.31
CA PHE A 185 -9.53 12.90 13.74
C PHE A 185 -10.72 12.18 14.39
N VAL A 186 -10.44 11.11 15.13
CA VAL A 186 -11.40 10.43 15.99
C VAL A 186 -10.78 10.33 17.39
N PRO A 187 -11.35 10.98 18.41
CA PRO A 187 -10.74 11.03 19.73
C PRO A 187 -10.76 9.64 20.40
N SER A 188 -9.62 9.24 20.94
CA SER A 188 -9.46 8.07 21.82
C SER A 188 -9.70 8.42 23.29
N ASN A 189 -10.09 7.42 24.08
CA ASN A 189 -10.26 7.61 25.54
C ASN A 189 -8.91 7.77 26.23
N THR A 190 -7.89 7.00 25.81
CA THR A 190 -6.52 7.10 26.35
C THR A 190 -5.52 7.58 25.30
N SER A 191 -4.43 8.22 25.75
CA SER A 191 -3.28 8.55 24.90
C SER A 191 -2.37 7.33 24.72
N GLY A 192 -1.76 7.19 23.55
CA GLY A 192 -0.80 6.12 23.25
C GLY A 192 -1.45 4.88 22.64
N ILE A 193 -0.74 3.75 22.66
CA ILE A 193 -1.23 2.46 22.18
C ILE A 193 -0.99 1.37 23.23
N GLY A 194 -1.63 0.21 23.04
CA GLY A 194 -1.48 -0.94 23.91
C GLY A 194 -0.13 -1.65 23.73
N ASP A 195 0.33 -2.31 24.78
CA ASP A 195 1.60 -3.06 24.78
C ASP A 195 1.39 -4.48 25.33
N GLY A 196 1.35 -5.45 24.42
CA GLY A 196 0.96 -6.85 24.67
C GLY A 196 -0.53 -7.14 24.49
N ALA A 197 -1.39 -6.12 24.57
CA ALA A 197 -2.84 -6.21 24.36
C ALA A 197 -3.39 -4.86 23.90
N SER A 198 -4.60 -4.87 23.33
CA SER A 198 -5.33 -3.66 22.90
C SER A 198 -5.49 -2.63 24.03
N ALA A 199 -5.30 -1.35 23.71
CA ALA A 199 -5.57 -0.24 24.64
C ALA A 199 -7.04 0.24 24.55
N ASP A 200 -7.47 1.04 25.53
CA ASP A 200 -8.75 1.76 25.49
C ASP A 200 -8.65 3.01 24.57
N THR A 201 -8.34 2.74 23.31
CA THR A 201 -8.32 3.72 22.22
C THR A 201 -9.41 3.41 21.21
N VAL A 202 -9.72 4.34 20.31
CA VAL A 202 -10.88 4.16 19.42
C VAL A 202 -10.70 2.99 18.45
N PHE A 203 -9.47 2.77 17.97
CA PHE A 203 -9.13 1.65 17.10
C PHE A 203 -8.40 0.53 17.84
N GLY A 204 -8.15 0.71 19.14
CA GLY A 204 -7.56 -0.29 20.02
C GLY A 204 -6.16 -0.75 19.58
N LEU A 205 -5.35 0.12 18.95
CA LEU A 205 -4.04 -0.27 18.43
C LEU A 205 -3.14 -0.84 19.53
N TYR A 206 -2.32 -1.85 19.19
CA TYR A 206 -1.36 -2.45 20.13
C TYR A 206 -0.17 -3.15 19.49
N ARG A 207 0.91 -3.28 20.25
CA ARG A 207 2.11 -4.08 19.92
C ARG A 207 2.00 -5.47 20.54
N ASN A 208 2.50 -6.51 19.85
CA ASN A 208 2.58 -7.87 20.40
C ASN A 208 3.74 -8.64 19.73
N PRO A 209 4.73 -9.19 20.47
CA PRO A 209 4.85 -9.27 21.93
C PRO A 209 5.07 -7.92 22.62
N LYS A 210 4.90 -7.90 23.95
CA LYS A 210 5.14 -6.72 24.79
C LYS A 210 6.55 -6.16 24.56
N GLY A 211 6.68 -4.84 24.43
CA GLY A 211 7.91 -4.12 24.15
C GLY A 211 8.38 -4.20 22.69
N SER A 212 7.64 -4.89 21.81
CA SER A 212 8.05 -5.04 20.42
C SER A 212 8.02 -3.72 19.65
N LYS A 213 9.12 -3.41 18.97
CA LYS A 213 9.23 -2.32 18.00
C LYS A 213 9.19 -2.89 16.60
N ARG A 214 8.02 -3.43 16.26
CA ARG A 214 7.74 -4.16 15.02
C ARG A 214 6.27 -3.96 14.62
N ALA A 215 5.42 -4.97 14.79
CA ALA A 215 4.05 -4.95 14.33
C ALA A 215 3.13 -4.17 15.28
N ILE A 216 2.29 -3.30 14.73
CA ILE A 216 1.17 -2.66 15.42
C ILE A 216 -0.12 -3.17 14.81
N TYR A 217 -0.95 -3.83 15.62
CA TYR A 217 -2.18 -4.48 15.17
C TYR A 217 -3.40 -3.63 15.53
N PRO A 218 -4.44 -3.61 14.68
CA PRO A 218 -5.71 -3.01 15.04
C PRO A 218 -6.50 -3.89 16.01
N GLY A 219 -7.10 -3.27 17.04
CA GLY A 219 -7.97 -3.93 18.01
C GLY A 219 -9.47 -3.80 17.68
N ASN A 220 -9.86 -2.80 16.90
CA ASN A 220 -11.25 -2.51 16.55
C ASN A 220 -11.41 -2.15 15.06
N GLU A 221 -11.45 -3.17 14.20
CA GLU A 221 -11.61 -2.99 12.75
C GLU A 221 -12.96 -2.36 12.36
N LEU A 222 -14.02 -2.54 13.16
CA LEU A 222 -15.33 -1.95 12.90
C LEU A 222 -15.29 -0.42 13.04
N ALA A 223 -14.67 0.09 14.11
CA ALA A 223 -14.49 1.52 14.28
C ALA A 223 -13.60 2.14 13.18
N LEU A 224 -12.59 1.41 12.71
CA LEU A 224 -11.80 1.82 11.55
C LEU A 224 -12.67 1.97 10.30
N GLN A 225 -13.57 1.02 10.00
CA GLN A 225 -14.48 1.15 8.86
C GLN A 225 -15.40 2.35 8.99
N ASP A 226 -16.07 2.48 10.14
CA ASP A 226 -17.03 3.57 10.37
C ASP A 226 -16.33 4.94 10.30
N ALA A 227 -15.05 5.03 10.70
CA ALA A 227 -14.26 6.25 10.58
C ALA A 227 -13.88 6.59 9.13
N LEU A 228 -13.62 5.59 8.29
CA LEU A 228 -13.36 5.80 6.85
C LEU A 228 -14.57 6.33 6.10
N GLU A 229 -15.78 6.02 6.57
CA GLU A 229 -17.04 6.54 6.02
C GLU A 229 -17.29 8.03 6.37
N LEU A 230 -16.45 8.67 7.18
CA LEU A 230 -16.50 10.11 7.42
C LEU A 230 -15.94 10.92 6.22
N VAL A 231 -15.25 10.25 5.29
CA VAL A 231 -14.77 10.82 4.04
C VAL A 231 -15.54 10.16 2.90
N GLU A 232 -15.94 10.95 1.89
CA GLU A 232 -16.73 10.45 0.76
C GLU A 232 -16.01 9.32 0.00
N HIS A 233 -14.69 9.44 -0.14
CA HIS A 233 -13.84 8.50 -0.87
C HIS A 233 -12.59 8.16 -0.06
N THR A 234 -12.24 6.87 -0.01
CA THR A 234 -10.94 6.41 0.46
C THR A 234 -10.46 5.24 -0.40
N ASP A 235 -9.29 5.39 -1.00
CA ASP A 235 -8.61 4.30 -1.71
C ASP A 235 -7.58 3.60 -0.81
N TYR A 236 -6.81 4.39 -0.07
CA TYR A 236 -5.69 3.93 0.75
C TYR A 236 -5.81 4.51 2.16
N PRO A 237 -6.22 3.70 3.15
CA PRO A 237 -6.27 4.14 4.53
C PRO A 237 -4.90 4.01 5.21
N ILE A 238 -4.44 5.11 5.80
CA ILE A 238 -3.29 5.17 6.70
C ILE A 238 -3.80 5.26 8.13
N VAL A 239 -3.21 4.52 9.07
CA VAL A 239 -3.51 4.64 10.50
C VAL A 239 -2.23 5.01 11.24
N ILE A 240 -2.26 6.15 11.94
CA ILE A 240 -1.12 6.68 12.70
C ILE A 240 -1.37 6.49 14.19
N ALA A 241 -0.54 5.68 14.83
CA ALA A 241 -0.48 5.54 16.28
C ALA A 241 0.17 6.78 16.93
N ASN A 242 -0.44 7.31 18.00
CA ASN A 242 0.19 8.31 18.87
C ASN A 242 1.30 7.69 19.75
N ASP A 243 2.34 7.17 19.11
CA ASP A 243 3.49 6.52 19.72
C ASP A 243 4.81 7.00 19.08
N ASP A 244 5.83 7.30 19.88
CA ASP A 244 7.06 7.94 19.38
C ASP A 244 8.12 6.93 18.88
N PHE A 245 7.79 5.63 18.90
CA PHE A 245 8.71 4.55 18.54
C PHE A 245 8.37 3.88 17.21
N TYR A 246 9.35 3.16 16.65
CA TYR A 246 9.24 2.37 15.44
C TYR A 246 8.15 1.31 15.58
N GLY A 247 7.34 1.18 14.54
CA GLY A 247 6.42 0.07 14.37
C GLY A 247 5.34 0.39 13.35
N GLY A 248 4.69 -0.65 12.87
CA GLY A 248 3.63 -0.53 11.88
C GLY A 248 3.24 -1.88 11.31
N LEU A 249 2.34 -1.87 10.36
CA LEU A 249 1.82 -3.08 9.74
C LEU A 249 1.28 -2.75 8.35
N GLY A 250 1.67 -3.54 7.37
CA GLY A 250 1.17 -3.46 6.00
C GLY A 250 -0.11 -4.22 5.76
N GLY A 251 -0.68 -4.01 4.57
CA GLY A 251 -1.87 -4.70 4.09
C GLY A 251 -2.96 -3.74 3.68
N ARG A 252 -4.23 -4.01 4.06
CA ARG A 252 -5.36 -3.11 3.75
C ARG A 252 -5.13 -1.70 4.29
N TYR A 253 -4.61 -1.63 5.51
CA TYR A 253 -4.23 -0.40 6.20
C TYR A 253 -2.72 -0.30 6.19
N ALA A 254 -2.18 0.86 5.84
CA ALA A 254 -0.79 1.19 6.13
C ALA A 254 -0.73 1.77 7.55
N ILE A 255 -0.34 0.95 8.51
CA ILE A 255 -0.24 1.35 9.92
C ILE A 255 1.19 1.79 10.20
N SER A 256 1.36 2.95 10.83
CA SER A 256 2.65 3.42 11.33
C SER A 256 2.47 4.27 12.58
N THR A 257 3.53 4.87 13.10
CA THR A 257 3.51 5.75 14.26
C THR A 257 3.78 7.20 13.91
N ARG A 258 3.48 8.09 14.85
CA ARG A 258 3.81 9.52 14.76
C ARG A 258 5.32 9.80 14.81
N SER A 259 6.16 8.81 15.10
CA SER A 259 7.57 9.03 15.37
C SER A 259 8.22 9.88 14.27
N VAL A 260 8.78 11.03 14.67
CA VAL A 260 9.54 11.90 13.75
C VAL A 260 10.81 11.23 13.23
N ARG A 261 11.28 10.19 13.93
CA ARG A 261 12.51 9.46 13.63
C ARG A 261 12.25 8.26 12.74
N SER A 262 11.25 7.45 13.07
CA SER A 262 11.09 6.12 12.50
C SER A 262 9.73 5.86 11.86
N GLY A 263 8.73 6.73 12.05
CA GLY A 263 7.38 6.52 11.51
C GLY A 263 7.37 6.49 9.97
N MET A 264 8.21 7.31 9.33
CA MET A 264 8.29 7.33 7.87
C MET A 264 8.99 6.11 7.27
N ILE A 265 9.91 5.48 8.00
CA ILE A 265 10.63 4.26 7.56
C ILE A 265 9.60 3.17 7.25
N VAL A 266 8.71 2.90 8.22
CA VAL A 266 7.66 1.90 8.05
C VAL A 266 6.59 2.38 7.07
N LEU A 267 6.11 3.62 7.21
CA LEU A 267 4.99 4.10 6.40
C LEU A 267 5.31 4.08 4.89
N ASN A 268 6.50 4.51 4.49
CA ASN A 268 6.90 4.48 3.08
C ASN A 268 6.97 3.05 2.54
N HIS A 269 7.43 2.10 3.36
CA HIS A 269 7.49 0.69 2.97
C HIS A 269 6.09 0.11 2.77
N GLU A 270 5.19 0.31 3.74
CA GLU A 270 3.82 -0.22 3.64
C GLU A 270 3.02 0.42 2.50
N LEU A 271 3.24 1.72 2.26
CA LEU A 271 2.68 2.40 1.10
C LEU A 271 3.28 1.90 -0.21
N GLY A 272 4.53 1.46 -0.23
CA GLY A 272 5.14 0.75 -1.37
C GLY A 272 4.33 -0.49 -1.78
N HIS A 273 3.99 -1.35 -0.82
CA HIS A 273 3.10 -2.50 -1.07
C HIS A 273 1.71 -2.06 -1.55
N ASN A 274 1.13 -1.02 -0.94
CA ASN A 274 -0.21 -0.55 -1.27
C ASN A 274 -0.30 0.04 -2.68
N PHE A 275 0.65 0.89 -3.04
CA PHE A 275 0.68 1.63 -4.29
C PHE A 275 1.21 0.78 -5.44
N GLY A 276 2.28 0.04 -5.21
CA GLY A 276 2.90 -0.82 -6.22
C GLY A 276 2.23 -2.18 -6.37
N GLU A 277 1.51 -2.68 -5.36
CA GLU A 277 1.11 -4.09 -5.28
C GLU A 277 2.31 -5.04 -5.45
N VAL A 278 3.44 -4.64 -4.86
CA VAL A 278 4.72 -5.35 -4.88
C VAL A 278 4.98 -6.06 -3.55
N GLY A 279 5.88 -7.04 -3.56
CA GLY A 279 6.34 -7.72 -2.35
C GLY A 279 7.58 -7.08 -1.74
N GLU A 280 8.12 -7.77 -0.74
CA GLU A 280 9.39 -7.47 -0.10
C GLU A 280 10.56 -7.69 -1.06
N GLU A 281 11.61 -6.90 -0.89
CA GLU A 281 12.91 -7.18 -1.49
C GLU A 281 13.96 -7.66 -0.46
N TYR A 282 13.78 -7.36 0.83
CA TYR A 282 14.63 -7.93 1.89
C TYR A 282 14.31 -9.41 2.17
N ASP A 283 15.23 -10.10 2.85
CA ASP A 283 15.07 -11.51 3.20
C ASP A 283 14.24 -11.70 4.47
N GLY A 284 13.52 -12.81 4.57
CA GLY A 284 12.68 -13.10 5.74
C GLY A 284 11.35 -12.33 5.75
N GLY A 285 10.86 -11.98 4.57
CA GLY A 285 9.49 -11.55 4.34
C GLY A 285 8.54 -12.72 4.07
N SER A 286 7.25 -12.43 3.97
CA SER A 286 6.21 -13.40 3.61
C SER A 286 5.66 -13.23 2.18
N VAL A 287 5.90 -12.07 1.55
CA VAL A 287 5.28 -11.69 0.26
C VAL A 287 6.36 -11.32 -0.76
N TYR A 288 6.49 -12.09 -1.85
CA TYR A 288 7.44 -11.83 -2.94
C TYR A 288 6.72 -11.92 -4.30
N ILE A 289 6.08 -10.82 -4.68
CA ILE A 289 5.20 -10.72 -5.85
C ILE A 289 5.40 -9.39 -6.57
N GLY A 290 4.71 -9.20 -7.70
CA GLY A 290 4.67 -7.91 -8.37
C GLY A 290 5.90 -7.63 -9.25
N ALA A 291 6.08 -6.36 -9.59
CA ALA A 291 7.08 -5.92 -10.56
C ALA A 291 8.52 -6.12 -10.10
N ASN A 292 8.78 -6.12 -8.79
CA ASN A 292 10.12 -6.28 -8.21
C ASN A 292 10.49 -7.73 -7.82
N SER A 293 9.66 -8.72 -8.15
CA SER A 293 9.94 -10.11 -7.80
C SER A 293 9.87 -11.06 -8.99
N SER A 294 10.94 -11.85 -9.19
CA SER A 294 11.01 -12.88 -10.24
C SER A 294 11.49 -14.23 -9.72
N SER A 295 11.01 -15.32 -10.29
CA SER A 295 11.63 -16.66 -10.15
C SER A 295 12.71 -16.91 -11.19
N ASP A 296 12.77 -16.11 -12.26
CA ASP A 296 13.73 -16.24 -13.35
C ASP A 296 14.69 -15.02 -13.37
N ALA A 297 15.98 -15.29 -13.16
CA ALA A 297 17.04 -14.29 -13.19
C ALA A 297 17.43 -13.85 -14.61
N LYS A 298 17.15 -14.67 -15.62
CA LYS A 298 17.52 -14.41 -17.02
C LYS A 298 16.51 -13.50 -17.70
N ALA A 299 15.24 -13.68 -17.39
CA ALA A 299 14.14 -12.88 -17.93
C ALA A 299 13.22 -12.34 -16.82
N PRO A 300 13.73 -11.50 -15.89
CA PRO A 300 12.89 -10.91 -14.86
C PRO A 300 11.90 -9.89 -15.46
N GLN A 301 10.85 -9.58 -14.69
CA GLN A 301 9.78 -8.65 -15.11
C GLN A 301 10.29 -7.24 -15.45
N TRP A 302 11.47 -6.87 -14.94
CA TRP A 302 12.13 -5.57 -15.14
C TRP A 302 13.27 -5.61 -16.16
N SER A 303 13.21 -6.53 -17.13
CA SER A 303 14.27 -6.70 -18.13
C SER A 303 14.63 -5.41 -18.89
N GLN A 304 13.69 -4.48 -19.06
CA GLN A 304 13.89 -3.17 -19.68
C GLN A 304 14.72 -2.19 -18.84
N TRP A 305 14.77 -2.42 -17.52
CA TRP A 305 15.57 -1.60 -16.62
C TRP A 305 17.01 -2.08 -16.52
N ARG A 306 17.25 -3.40 -16.68
CA ARG A 306 18.55 -4.04 -16.50
C ARG A 306 19.69 -3.35 -17.23
N GLU A 307 20.49 -2.63 -16.47
CA GLU A 307 21.80 -2.11 -16.88
C GLU A 307 22.82 -3.25 -16.91
N ASP A 308 22.70 -4.20 -15.98
CA ASP A 308 23.53 -5.39 -15.89
C ASP A 308 22.74 -6.67 -16.22
N LYS A 309 23.27 -7.45 -17.16
CA LYS A 309 22.74 -8.75 -17.58
C LYS A 309 23.20 -9.92 -16.71
N ASN A 310 24.04 -9.67 -15.72
CA ASN A 310 24.44 -10.63 -14.69
C ASN A 310 23.33 -10.84 -13.64
N PHE A 311 23.41 -11.96 -12.94
CA PHE A 311 22.61 -12.25 -11.76
C PHE A 311 23.52 -12.65 -10.61
N TYR A 312 23.13 -12.23 -9.41
CA TYR A 312 23.97 -12.27 -8.23
C TYR A 312 23.31 -13.09 -7.15
N ASP A 313 23.77 -14.33 -7.02
CA ASP A 313 23.31 -15.29 -6.02
C ASP A 313 24.06 -15.09 -4.69
N ALA A 314 23.69 -14.03 -3.95
CA ALA A 314 24.02 -13.96 -2.52
C ALA A 314 23.36 -15.14 -1.81
N LYS A 315 24.06 -15.74 -0.85
CA LYS A 315 23.54 -16.84 -0.03
C LYS A 315 23.21 -16.33 1.35
N LEU A 316 21.97 -16.54 1.81
CA LEU A 316 21.63 -16.35 3.21
C LEU A 316 22.23 -17.51 4.04
N LEU A 317 23.31 -17.25 4.78
CA LEU A 317 23.98 -18.26 5.61
C LEU A 317 23.28 -18.48 6.95
N SER A 318 22.66 -17.42 7.48
CA SER A 318 21.86 -17.43 8.70
C SER A 318 20.94 -16.22 8.66
N GLY A 319 19.67 -16.36 9.04
CA GLY A 319 18.69 -15.27 9.02
C GLY A 319 17.66 -15.50 10.09
N ASN A 320 17.98 -15.09 11.32
CA ASN A 320 17.11 -15.35 12.46
C ASN A 320 16.38 -14.07 12.84
N TYR A 321 15.04 -14.16 12.89
CA TYR A 321 14.27 -13.31 13.78
C TYR A 321 14.59 -13.73 15.22
N VAL A 322 15.47 -12.98 15.87
CA VAL A 322 16.03 -13.36 17.17
C VAL A 322 15.11 -12.89 18.30
N TRP A 323 14.74 -11.61 18.26
CA TRP A 323 14.00 -10.90 19.31
C TRP A 323 14.46 -11.28 20.74
N GLN A 324 15.76 -11.11 21.00
CA GLN A 324 16.42 -11.49 22.25
C GLN A 324 17.00 -10.26 22.95
N ASN A 325 16.65 -10.06 24.22
CA ASN A 325 17.41 -9.19 25.11
C ASN A 325 18.75 -9.87 25.44
N LEU A 326 19.87 -9.15 25.24
CA LEU A 326 21.23 -9.67 25.39
C LEU A 326 21.70 -9.76 26.85
N LYS A 327 20.88 -9.30 27.80
CA LYS A 327 21.17 -9.31 29.23
C LYS A 327 21.60 -10.68 29.74
N GLY A 328 22.87 -10.81 30.12
CA GLY A 328 23.49 -12.02 30.64
C GLY A 328 23.56 -13.19 29.65
N LYS A 329 23.14 -12.99 28.39
CA LYS A 329 23.08 -14.04 27.37
C LYS A 329 23.46 -13.49 26.00
N PRO A 330 24.74 -13.61 25.59
CA PRO A 330 25.18 -13.31 24.24
C PRO A 330 24.41 -14.11 23.18
N TYR A 331 24.18 -13.48 22.03
CA TYR A 331 23.75 -14.20 20.83
C TYR A 331 24.98 -14.77 20.11
N LYS A 332 24.93 -16.05 19.76
CA LYS A 332 25.99 -16.75 19.01
C LYS A 332 25.39 -17.60 17.91
N THR A 333 25.98 -17.51 16.72
CA THR A 333 25.66 -18.42 15.62
C THR A 333 26.92 -18.79 14.84
N ASN A 334 26.96 -20.02 14.35
CA ASN A 334 28.04 -20.51 13.50
C ASN A 334 27.57 -20.54 12.05
N PHE A 335 28.46 -20.25 11.12
CA PHE A 335 28.20 -20.29 9.68
C PHE A 335 29.45 -20.73 8.93
N LYS A 336 29.30 -21.08 7.66
CA LYS A 336 30.41 -21.52 6.80
C LYS A 336 30.54 -20.62 5.58
N THR A 337 31.78 -20.31 5.22
CA THR A 337 32.12 -19.58 4.00
C THR A 337 33.10 -20.37 3.13
N GLN A 338 33.11 -20.07 1.84
CA GLN A 338 33.98 -20.70 0.84
C GLN A 338 35.08 -19.74 0.38
N ALA A 339 36.09 -20.28 -0.32
CA ALA A 339 37.15 -19.46 -0.89
C ALA A 339 36.58 -18.46 -1.92
N GLY A 340 37.00 -17.20 -1.82
CA GLY A 340 36.57 -16.13 -2.73
C GLY A 340 35.19 -15.53 -2.42
N GLU A 341 34.51 -15.99 -1.36
CA GLU A 341 33.29 -15.36 -0.87
C GLU A 341 33.60 -14.26 0.15
N THR A 342 32.81 -13.18 0.16
CA THR A 342 32.85 -12.15 1.20
C THR A 342 31.58 -12.16 2.03
N LEU A 343 31.65 -11.65 3.25
CA LEU A 343 30.57 -11.74 4.23
C LEU A 343 29.77 -10.43 4.28
N GLY A 344 28.45 -10.55 4.32
CA GLY A 344 27.52 -9.47 4.68
C GLY A 344 26.91 -9.71 6.05
N LEU A 345 26.65 -8.63 6.79
CA LEU A 345 25.94 -8.65 8.06
C LEU A 345 24.88 -7.55 8.09
N GLU A 346 23.62 -7.93 8.27
CA GLU A 346 22.51 -7.01 8.51
C GLU A 346 21.95 -7.26 9.91
N LEU A 347 21.90 -6.22 10.73
CA LEU A 347 21.37 -6.27 12.09
C LEU A 347 20.24 -5.27 12.25
N SER A 348 19.23 -5.67 13.00
CA SER A 348 18.22 -4.76 13.50
C SER A 348 18.10 -4.90 15.02
N THR A 349 18.02 -3.77 15.72
CA THR A 349 18.18 -3.73 17.18
C THR A 349 17.20 -2.75 17.82
N VAL A 350 16.99 -2.88 19.12
CA VAL A 350 16.24 -1.93 19.95
C VAL A 350 17.05 -1.67 21.21
N GLY A 351 17.07 -0.41 21.67
CA GLY A 351 17.72 -0.03 22.93
C GLY A 351 19.19 0.39 22.79
N TRP A 352 19.88 0.04 21.69
CA TRP A 352 21.29 0.35 21.47
C TRP A 352 21.47 1.85 21.24
N SER A 353 21.63 2.59 22.34
CA SER A 353 21.61 4.05 22.42
C SER A 353 23.00 4.66 22.31
N SER A 354 24.03 3.85 22.48
CA SER A 354 25.44 4.18 22.36
C SER A 354 26.20 3.08 21.59
N PRO A 355 27.27 3.42 20.85
CA PRO A 355 28.19 2.42 20.29
C PRO A 355 28.89 1.54 21.34
N ASP A 356 28.85 1.95 22.61
CA ASP A 356 29.39 1.18 23.74
C ASP A 356 28.38 0.21 24.36
N ASP A 357 27.11 0.21 23.94
CA ASP A 357 26.10 -0.64 24.59
C ASP A 357 26.28 -2.11 24.21
N VAL A 358 26.57 -2.39 22.94
CA VAL A 358 26.70 -3.76 22.42
C VAL A 358 27.88 -3.87 21.47
N TYR A 359 28.65 -4.95 21.62
CA TYR A 359 29.75 -5.28 20.72
C TYR A 359 29.43 -6.50 19.87
N VAL A 360 29.82 -6.40 18.60
CA VAL A 360 29.65 -7.44 17.58
C VAL A 360 31.01 -7.96 17.18
N TYR A 361 31.15 -9.28 17.12
CA TYR A 361 32.40 -9.96 16.80
C TYR A 361 32.20 -11.00 15.70
N VAL A 362 33.14 -11.06 14.76
CA VAL A 362 33.29 -12.20 13.85
C VAL A 362 34.63 -12.85 14.15
N ASN A 363 34.62 -14.15 14.50
CA ASN A 363 35.81 -14.91 14.87
C ASN A 363 36.66 -14.25 15.98
N GLY A 364 36.00 -13.57 16.93
CA GLY A 364 36.67 -12.85 18.03
C GLY A 364 37.20 -11.47 17.66
N GLN A 365 37.16 -11.06 16.39
CA GLN A 365 37.49 -9.69 15.97
C GLN A 365 36.26 -8.78 16.12
N LYS A 366 36.39 -7.71 16.90
CA LYS A 366 35.34 -6.70 17.07
C LYS A 366 35.11 -5.97 15.75
N LEU A 367 33.86 -5.92 15.30
CA LEU A 367 33.43 -5.14 14.16
C LEU A 367 33.18 -3.68 14.57
N ASN A 368 33.43 -2.76 13.64
CA ASN A 368 33.02 -1.38 13.79
C ASN A 368 31.67 -1.18 13.11
N LEU A 369 30.61 -1.00 13.91
CA LEU A 369 29.28 -0.72 13.39
C LEU A 369 29.14 0.80 13.16
N GLY A 370 29.13 1.22 11.90
CA GLY A 370 28.68 2.56 11.54
C GLY A 370 27.15 2.68 11.68
N GLY A 371 26.63 3.88 11.91
CA GLY A 371 25.19 4.12 11.96
C GLY A 371 24.76 5.04 13.11
N THR A 372 23.45 5.20 13.27
CA THR A 372 22.87 5.92 14.39
C THR A 372 22.60 4.98 15.56
N TYR A 373 22.71 5.51 16.77
CA TYR A 373 22.43 4.81 18.01
C TYR A 373 21.36 5.59 18.77
N HIS A 374 20.30 4.89 19.17
CA HIS A 374 19.20 5.43 19.95
C HIS A 374 18.34 4.31 20.53
N ASN A 375 17.50 4.67 21.50
CA ASN A 375 16.63 3.73 22.20
C ASN A 375 15.53 3.11 21.30
N ASP A 376 15.21 3.71 20.15
CA ASP A 376 14.27 3.16 19.17
C ASP A 376 14.89 2.02 18.32
N ARG A 377 14.26 1.64 17.20
CA ARG A 377 14.76 0.60 16.28
C ARG A 377 15.95 1.10 15.45
N ASN A 378 17.12 0.48 15.56
CA ASN A 378 18.29 0.78 14.72
C ASN A 378 18.53 -0.32 13.68
N PHE A 379 19.20 0.04 12.58
CA PHE A 379 19.57 -0.85 11.49
C PHE A 379 21.05 -0.67 11.16
N TYR A 380 21.77 -1.77 11.03
CA TYR A 380 23.20 -1.78 10.70
C TYR A 380 23.42 -2.72 9.52
N VAL A 381 24.12 -2.24 8.49
CA VAL A 381 24.50 -3.01 7.31
C VAL A 381 26.01 -2.92 7.15
N LEU A 382 26.66 -4.08 7.08
CA LEU A 382 28.08 -4.22 6.79
C LEU A 382 28.23 -5.18 5.62
N ASP A 383 28.70 -4.67 4.50
CA ASP A 383 29.00 -5.48 3.33
C ASP A 383 30.49 -5.76 3.21
N ASN A 384 30.79 -6.84 2.48
CA ASN A 384 32.13 -7.16 2.03
C ASN A 384 33.17 -7.32 3.16
N LEU A 385 32.76 -7.92 4.27
CA LEU A 385 33.64 -8.29 5.37
C LEU A 385 34.52 -9.48 4.97
N GLU A 386 35.82 -9.37 5.22
CA GLU A 386 36.75 -10.49 5.06
C GLU A 386 36.51 -11.54 6.15
N THR A 387 36.62 -12.82 5.78
CA THR A 387 36.40 -13.94 6.70
C THR A 387 37.28 -15.12 6.33
N GLN A 388 37.55 -16.00 7.31
CA GLN A 388 38.30 -17.23 7.06
C GLN A 388 37.44 -18.27 6.31
N ILE A 389 38.08 -19.08 5.48
CA ILE A 389 37.44 -20.22 4.81
C ILE A 389 37.01 -21.24 5.86
N GLY A 390 35.82 -21.80 5.71
CA GLY A 390 35.32 -22.85 6.60
C GLY A 390 34.46 -22.28 7.72
N ASN A 391 34.67 -22.73 8.96
CA ASN A 391 33.80 -22.40 10.08
C ASN A 391 34.07 -21.00 10.62
N ASN A 392 33.00 -20.23 10.79
CA ASN A 392 33.02 -18.89 11.34
C ASN A 392 31.97 -18.75 12.44
N THR A 393 32.19 -17.81 13.35
CA THR A 393 31.28 -17.52 14.46
C THR A 393 30.97 -16.03 14.53
N LEU A 394 29.68 -15.70 14.57
CA LEU A 394 29.18 -14.38 14.96
C LEU A 394 28.85 -14.43 16.46
N GLU A 395 29.37 -13.48 17.23
CA GLU A 395 29.01 -13.25 18.63
C GLU A 395 28.55 -11.80 18.81
N ILE A 396 27.38 -11.60 19.41
CA ILE A 396 26.82 -10.29 19.76
C ILE A 396 26.56 -10.30 21.26
N LYS A 397 27.16 -9.37 21.99
CA LYS A 397 27.06 -9.31 23.46
C LYS A 397 27.01 -7.89 23.98
N GLU A 398 26.22 -7.69 25.02
CA GLU A 398 26.20 -6.44 25.76
C GLU A 398 27.59 -6.11 26.31
N ASN A 399 27.89 -4.81 26.33
CA ASN A 399 29.01 -4.22 27.03
C ASN A 399 28.49 -3.30 28.14
N THR A 400 27.52 -2.44 27.84
CA THR A 400 26.76 -1.71 28.86
C THR A 400 25.48 -2.48 29.19
N ALA A 401 25.31 -2.89 30.45
CA ALA A 401 24.13 -3.63 30.90
C ALA A 401 23.02 -2.68 31.40
N ASP A 402 22.44 -1.91 30.50
CA ASP A 402 21.28 -1.02 30.73
C ASP A 402 19.94 -1.76 30.88
N GLY A 403 19.86 -2.99 30.34
CA GLY A 403 18.70 -3.87 30.42
C GLY A 403 17.73 -3.76 29.24
N ASP A 404 17.98 -2.92 28.24
CA ASP A 404 17.10 -2.77 27.07
C ASP A 404 17.77 -3.10 25.73
N ASN A 405 19.01 -3.60 25.75
CA ASN A 405 19.73 -4.11 24.59
C ASN A 405 19.10 -5.35 23.95
N VAL A 406 18.19 -5.15 23.00
CA VAL A 406 17.47 -6.20 22.26
C VAL A 406 18.03 -6.34 20.84
N LEU A 407 18.49 -7.54 20.51
CA LEU A 407 18.76 -7.95 19.14
C LEU A 407 17.46 -8.44 18.49
N ALA A 408 16.96 -7.72 17.49
CA ALA A 408 15.72 -8.05 16.82
C ALA A 408 15.95 -9.05 15.68
N THR A 409 16.86 -8.74 14.74
CA THR A 409 17.25 -9.63 13.64
C THR A 409 18.76 -9.63 13.46
N ALA A 410 19.27 -10.77 12.99
CA ALA A 410 20.65 -10.92 12.53
C ALA A 410 20.67 -11.78 11.27
N TYR A 411 20.99 -11.16 10.14
CA TYR A 411 21.16 -11.82 8.85
C TYR A 411 22.63 -11.82 8.45
N ILE A 412 23.11 -12.98 8.03
CA ILE A 412 24.48 -13.22 7.59
C ILE A 412 24.43 -13.69 6.15
N TYR A 413 25.12 -12.97 5.28
CA TYR A 413 25.16 -13.23 3.85
C TYR A 413 26.55 -13.67 3.41
N SER A 414 26.60 -14.57 2.43
CA SER A 414 27.81 -14.81 1.66
C SER A 414 27.61 -14.29 0.25
N TYR A 415 28.53 -13.44 -0.20
CA TYR A 415 28.55 -12.86 -1.51
C TYR A 415 29.62 -13.55 -2.36
N PRO A 416 29.30 -14.03 -3.57
CA PRO A 416 30.29 -14.63 -4.46
C PRO A 416 31.31 -13.59 -4.96
N GLN A 417 32.46 -14.07 -5.44
CA GLN A 417 33.45 -13.21 -6.09
C GLN A 417 32.82 -12.43 -7.26
N GLY A 418 33.06 -11.12 -7.30
CA GLY A 418 32.53 -10.24 -8.35
C GLY A 418 31.09 -9.79 -8.11
N PHE A 419 30.52 -10.02 -6.92
CA PHE A 419 29.22 -9.45 -6.54
C PHE A 419 29.22 -7.92 -6.68
N ASN A 420 28.15 -7.36 -7.25
CA ASN A 420 28.02 -5.93 -7.46
C ASN A 420 27.29 -5.27 -6.29
N PHE A 421 28.04 -4.54 -5.47
CA PHE A 421 27.53 -3.79 -4.32
C PHE A 421 27.02 -2.39 -4.67
N THR A 422 27.03 -2.00 -5.96
CA THR A 422 26.50 -0.70 -6.39
C THR A 422 24.99 -0.69 -6.18
N LYS A 423 24.51 0.17 -5.27
CA LYS A 423 23.14 0.13 -4.76
C LYS A 423 22.08 0.17 -5.85
N ASP A 424 22.22 1.12 -6.77
CA ASP A 424 21.16 1.46 -7.73
C ASP A 424 21.28 0.71 -9.07
N VAL A 425 22.33 -0.10 -9.26
CA VAL A 425 22.47 -0.90 -10.48
C VAL A 425 21.35 -1.92 -10.54
N THR A 426 20.60 -1.87 -11.63
CA THR A 426 19.52 -2.82 -11.88
C THR A 426 20.06 -4.09 -12.54
N ALA A 427 19.94 -5.21 -11.82
CA ALA A 427 20.37 -6.55 -12.25
C ALA A 427 19.33 -7.58 -11.75
N ALA A 428 19.76 -8.80 -11.42
CA ALA A 428 18.93 -9.76 -10.70
C ALA A 428 19.68 -10.26 -9.46
N PHE A 429 19.29 -9.77 -8.28
CA PHE A 429 19.90 -10.14 -7.00
C PHE A 429 19.03 -11.17 -6.29
N ALA A 430 19.63 -12.20 -5.70
CA ALA A 430 18.87 -13.18 -4.93
C ALA A 430 18.23 -12.54 -3.68
N THR A 431 17.05 -13.03 -3.32
CA THR A 431 16.36 -12.76 -2.06
C THR A 431 15.57 -13.99 -1.65
N TYR A 432 15.36 -14.19 -0.34
CA TYR A 432 14.82 -15.41 0.23
C TYR A 432 13.67 -15.08 1.18
N ASN A 433 12.52 -15.72 0.96
CA ASN A 433 11.40 -15.60 1.89
C ASN A 433 11.66 -16.31 3.24
N ASP A 434 10.75 -16.11 4.19
CA ASP A 434 10.75 -16.77 5.50
C ASP A 434 10.76 -18.31 5.45
N PHE A 435 10.45 -18.91 4.30
CA PHE A 435 10.48 -20.35 4.05
C PHE A 435 11.75 -20.80 3.31
N GLY A 436 12.72 -19.89 3.08
CA GLY A 436 13.95 -20.15 2.33
C GLY A 436 13.78 -20.27 0.81
N SER A 437 12.60 -19.93 0.28
CA SER A 437 12.35 -19.95 -1.17
C SER A 437 13.05 -18.77 -1.84
N LYS A 438 13.92 -19.07 -2.80
CA LYS A 438 14.66 -18.06 -3.57
C LYS A 438 13.78 -17.36 -4.60
N ARG A 439 13.90 -16.04 -4.65
CA ARG A 439 13.40 -15.14 -5.69
C ARG A 439 14.53 -14.21 -6.11
N TYR A 440 14.29 -13.39 -7.12
CA TYR A 440 15.16 -12.30 -7.53
C TYR A 440 14.46 -10.96 -7.35
N ARG A 441 15.27 -9.95 -7.09
CA ARG A 441 14.91 -8.54 -6.94
C ARG A 441 15.78 -7.65 -7.83
N PRO A 442 15.34 -6.42 -8.18
CA PRO A 442 15.98 -5.60 -9.19
C PRO A 442 17.30 -4.96 -8.77
N THR A 443 17.47 -4.59 -7.50
CA THR A 443 18.67 -3.89 -7.01
C THR A 443 19.29 -4.63 -5.83
N HIS A 444 20.55 -4.31 -5.48
CA HIS A 444 21.20 -4.88 -4.28
C HIS A 444 20.75 -4.16 -3.00
N ASP A 445 20.73 -2.83 -3.01
CA ASP A 445 20.39 -2.03 -1.82
C ASP A 445 19.86 -0.64 -2.21
N GLY A 446 19.40 -0.46 -3.45
CA GLY A 446 18.94 0.82 -4.03
C GLY A 446 17.42 0.92 -4.14
N CYS A 447 16.69 0.15 -3.35
CA CYS A 447 15.22 0.20 -3.29
C CYS A 447 14.75 0.29 -1.85
N LEU A 448 13.81 1.19 -1.58
CA LEU A 448 13.12 1.28 -0.29
C LEU A 448 12.50 -0.06 0.15
N MET A 449 11.98 -0.85 -0.81
CA MET A 449 11.42 -2.19 -0.54
C MET A 449 12.47 -3.21 -0.08
N ARG A 450 13.77 -2.90 -0.25
CA ARG A 450 14.90 -3.68 0.30
C ARG A 450 15.43 -3.04 1.57
N ASN A 451 15.72 -1.76 1.49
CA ASN A 451 16.35 -0.98 2.54
C ASN A 451 15.42 0.15 2.92
N MET A 452 14.61 -0.11 3.95
CA MET A 452 13.59 0.80 4.43
C MET A 452 14.17 2.14 4.93
N MET A 453 15.48 2.22 5.15
CA MET A 453 16.16 3.47 5.51
C MET A 453 16.30 4.44 4.32
N LEU A 454 16.11 3.97 3.09
CA LEU A 454 16.06 4.84 1.91
C LEU A 454 14.77 5.65 1.86
N THR A 455 14.83 6.76 1.16
CA THR A 455 13.69 7.64 0.89
C THR A 455 13.17 7.51 -0.55
N HIS A 456 13.67 6.56 -1.33
CA HIS A 456 13.31 6.39 -2.74
C HIS A 456 13.20 4.91 -3.12
N PHE A 457 12.30 4.63 -4.06
CA PHE A 457 12.15 3.33 -4.69
C PHE A 457 13.17 3.15 -5.81
N CYS A 458 13.50 1.91 -6.16
CA CYS A 458 14.23 1.67 -7.39
C CYS A 458 13.37 2.01 -8.61
N ALA A 459 14.00 2.22 -9.76
CA ALA A 459 13.31 2.60 -10.99
C ALA A 459 12.20 1.62 -11.42
N VAL A 460 12.34 0.33 -11.07
CA VAL A 460 11.33 -0.71 -11.36
C VAL A 460 10.04 -0.46 -10.58
N ASP A 461 10.16 -0.15 -9.29
CA ASP A 461 9.02 0.10 -8.43
C ASP A 461 8.39 1.47 -8.73
N GLN A 462 9.21 2.49 -9.05
CA GLN A 462 8.72 3.79 -9.52
C GLN A 462 7.91 3.69 -10.81
N GLU A 463 8.42 2.96 -11.82
CA GLU A 463 7.69 2.72 -13.06
C GLU A 463 6.36 2.01 -12.79
N ASN A 464 6.41 0.95 -11.98
CA ASN A 464 5.21 0.19 -11.64
C ASN A 464 4.16 1.05 -10.91
N MET A 465 4.55 1.96 -10.01
CA MET A 465 3.63 2.90 -9.38
C MET A 465 2.91 3.78 -10.40
N TRP A 466 3.58 4.29 -11.43
CA TRP A 466 2.91 5.03 -12.51
C TRP A 466 1.81 4.22 -13.18
N HIS A 467 2.08 2.96 -13.54
CA HIS A 467 1.07 2.08 -14.14
C HIS A 467 -0.12 1.83 -13.21
N LYS A 468 0.13 1.69 -11.90
CA LYS A 468 -0.92 1.47 -10.90
C LYS A 468 -1.77 2.73 -10.72
N PHE A 469 -1.15 3.90 -10.62
CA PHE A 469 -1.89 5.15 -10.44
C PHE A 469 -2.68 5.54 -11.70
N LEU A 470 -2.10 5.43 -12.89
CA LEU A 470 -2.81 5.73 -14.15
C LEU A 470 -3.88 4.69 -14.53
N SER A 471 -3.95 3.55 -13.82
CA SER A 471 -5.10 2.65 -13.91
C SER A 471 -6.36 3.17 -13.20
N ARG A 472 -6.17 4.18 -12.34
CA ARG A 472 -7.19 4.81 -11.50
C ARG A 472 -7.44 6.27 -11.91
N VAL A 473 -6.41 6.98 -12.36
CA VAL A 473 -6.48 8.40 -12.72
C VAL A 473 -6.30 8.61 -14.22
N SER A 474 -7.21 9.38 -14.82
CA SER A 474 -7.13 9.89 -16.19
C SER A 474 -6.21 11.11 -16.28
N LEU A 475 -5.48 11.24 -17.40
CA LEU A 475 -4.66 12.43 -17.71
C LEU A 475 -5.49 13.65 -18.14
N ILE A 476 -6.79 13.48 -18.38
CA ILE A 476 -7.73 14.56 -18.65
C ILE A 476 -8.73 14.61 -17.51
N ASP A 477 -8.70 15.69 -16.73
CA ASP A 477 -9.66 15.97 -15.66
C ASP A 477 -10.99 16.43 -16.26
N ASP A 478 -10.94 17.40 -17.18
CA ASP A 478 -12.12 17.87 -17.90
C ASP A 478 -11.78 18.55 -19.23
N VAL A 479 -12.81 18.77 -20.06
CA VAL A 479 -12.73 19.65 -21.23
C VAL A 479 -13.90 20.63 -21.18
N ILE A 480 -13.60 21.89 -20.92
CA ILE A 480 -14.58 22.95 -20.69
C ILE A 480 -14.74 23.77 -21.96
N LYS A 481 -15.99 24.01 -22.36
CA LYS A 481 -16.33 24.91 -23.46
C LYS A 481 -16.98 26.17 -22.89
N SER A 482 -16.35 27.31 -23.11
CA SER A 482 -16.86 28.60 -22.64
C SER A 482 -16.39 29.73 -23.53
N SER A 483 -17.27 30.67 -23.83
CA SER A 483 -16.93 31.95 -24.50
C SER A 483 -16.14 31.79 -25.81
N GLY A 484 -16.52 30.82 -26.66
CA GLY A 484 -15.83 30.56 -27.93
C GLY A 484 -14.44 29.92 -27.77
N LYS A 485 -14.15 29.32 -26.61
CA LYS A 485 -12.90 28.61 -26.35
C LYS A 485 -13.17 27.20 -25.83
N VAL A 486 -12.21 26.32 -26.09
CA VAL A 486 -12.15 24.96 -25.55
C VAL A 486 -10.89 24.85 -24.70
N THR A 487 -11.08 24.51 -23.42
CA THR A 487 -9.99 24.36 -22.44
C THR A 487 -9.91 22.92 -21.98
N VAL A 488 -8.73 22.32 -22.07
CA VAL A 488 -8.45 21.01 -21.45
C VAL A 488 -7.83 21.22 -20.07
N ILE A 489 -8.40 20.57 -19.07
CA ILE A 489 -7.89 20.56 -17.70
C ILE A 489 -7.22 19.21 -17.47
N THR A 490 -6.01 19.23 -16.92
CA THR A 490 -5.20 18.03 -16.66
C THR A 490 -4.70 18.06 -15.22
N PRO A 491 -4.31 16.90 -14.66
CA PRO A 491 -3.44 16.86 -13.50
C PRO A 491 -2.17 17.70 -13.76
N LYS A 492 -1.65 18.37 -12.73
CA LYS A 492 -0.43 19.21 -12.81
C LYS A 492 0.82 18.34 -12.83
N LEU A 493 1.01 17.56 -13.89
CA LEU A 493 2.15 16.67 -14.06
C LEU A 493 3.18 17.30 -14.98
N ALA A 494 4.46 17.11 -14.65
CA ALA A 494 5.53 17.37 -15.60
C ALA A 494 5.49 16.36 -16.75
N GLY A 495 5.90 16.78 -17.95
CA GLY A 495 6.00 15.88 -19.10
C GLY A 495 4.68 15.58 -19.84
N LEU A 496 3.61 16.34 -19.58
CA LEU A 496 2.38 16.26 -20.37
C LEU A 496 2.52 16.94 -21.73
N THR A 497 2.09 16.25 -22.77
CA THR A 497 1.93 16.79 -24.12
C THR A 497 0.45 16.82 -24.49
N VAL A 498 -0.07 18.01 -24.80
CA VAL A 498 -1.45 18.19 -25.27
C VAL A 498 -1.44 18.29 -26.80
N ARG A 499 -2.27 17.49 -27.47
CA ARG A 499 -2.45 17.54 -28.93
C ARG A 499 -3.93 17.68 -29.26
N TRP A 500 -4.26 18.65 -30.11
CA TRP A 500 -5.59 18.81 -30.67
C TRP A 500 -5.63 18.10 -32.02
N LEU A 501 -6.63 17.26 -32.22
CA LEU A 501 -6.79 16.43 -33.40
C LEU A 501 -8.16 16.68 -34.05
N ASN A 502 -8.21 16.58 -35.38
CA ASN A 502 -9.47 16.43 -36.11
C ASN A 502 -10.17 15.13 -35.71
N SER A 503 -11.45 15.00 -36.07
CA SER A 503 -12.23 13.78 -35.82
C SER A 503 -11.64 12.52 -36.47
N ASP A 504 -10.84 12.67 -37.53
CA ASP A 504 -10.11 11.60 -38.22
C ASP A 504 -8.74 11.26 -37.58
N GLY A 505 -8.35 11.98 -36.52
CA GLY A 505 -7.08 11.81 -35.82
C GLY A 505 -5.93 12.68 -36.35
N THR A 506 -6.13 13.47 -37.40
CA THR A 506 -5.10 14.37 -37.95
C THR A 506 -4.81 15.52 -36.98
N GLU A 507 -3.53 15.72 -36.62
CA GLU A 507 -3.13 16.73 -35.62
C GLU A 507 -3.12 18.16 -36.17
N PHE A 508 -3.68 19.10 -35.40
CA PHE A 508 -3.45 20.54 -35.55
C PHE A 508 -2.11 20.91 -34.91
N SER A 509 -1.02 20.77 -35.67
CA SER A 509 0.35 20.89 -35.13
C SER A 509 0.67 22.26 -34.51
N ASN A 510 0.04 23.34 -35.00
CA ASN A 510 0.19 24.70 -34.46
C ASN A 510 -0.48 24.89 -33.09
N LEU A 511 -1.33 23.95 -32.66
CA LEU A 511 -2.05 24.01 -31.39
C LEU A 511 -1.42 23.09 -30.32
N ARG A 512 -0.32 22.40 -30.64
CA ARG A 512 0.36 21.50 -29.69
C ARG A 512 0.74 22.26 -28.41
N ASN A 513 0.51 21.62 -27.26
CA ASN A 513 0.74 22.12 -25.91
C ASN A 513 -0.05 23.39 -25.53
N GLN A 514 -1.07 23.76 -26.31
CA GLN A 514 -2.03 24.77 -25.90
C GLN A 514 -3.13 24.12 -25.05
N TYR A 515 -3.31 24.59 -23.82
CA TYR A 515 -4.34 24.08 -22.90
C TYR A 515 -5.70 24.77 -23.10
N GLU A 516 -5.70 25.95 -23.73
CA GLU A 516 -6.89 26.70 -24.10
C GLU A 516 -6.75 27.11 -25.57
N VAL A 517 -7.76 26.82 -26.38
CA VAL A 517 -7.77 27.10 -27.83
C VAL A 517 -9.08 27.78 -28.22
N SER A 518 -9.01 28.80 -29.09
CA SER A 518 -10.20 29.41 -29.70
C SER A 518 -10.91 28.40 -30.59
N SER A 519 -12.24 28.29 -30.48
CA SER A 519 -13.03 27.38 -31.32
C SER A 519 -12.87 27.67 -32.82
N GLU A 520 -12.57 28.92 -33.18
CA GLU A 520 -12.31 29.33 -34.57
C GLU A 520 -11.05 28.68 -35.15
N ALA A 521 -10.07 28.32 -34.31
CA ALA A 521 -8.84 27.67 -34.75
C ALA A 521 -9.09 26.26 -35.33
N PHE A 522 -10.25 25.68 -35.06
CA PHE A 522 -10.68 24.39 -35.63
C PHE A 522 -11.46 24.54 -36.95
N GLY A 523 -11.61 25.77 -37.47
CA GLY A 523 -12.29 26.04 -38.72
C GLY A 523 -13.75 25.58 -38.71
N SER A 524 -14.14 24.79 -39.71
CA SER A 524 -15.51 24.27 -39.85
C SER A 524 -15.74 22.92 -39.16
N ALA A 525 -14.80 22.46 -38.32
CA ALA A 525 -14.95 21.20 -37.61
C ALA A 525 -16.17 21.25 -36.67
N LYS A 526 -16.98 20.18 -36.67
CA LYS A 526 -18.11 20.02 -35.72
C LYS A 526 -17.69 19.26 -34.47
N SER A 527 -16.67 18.44 -34.58
CA SER A 527 -16.07 17.70 -33.48
C SER A 527 -14.56 17.61 -33.69
N ILE A 528 -13.86 17.55 -32.56
CA ILE A 528 -12.42 17.40 -32.47
C ILE A 528 -12.11 16.36 -31.39
N GLN A 529 -10.84 16.00 -31.27
CA GLN A 529 -10.35 15.21 -30.16
C GLN A 529 -9.21 15.97 -29.48
N VAL A 530 -9.12 15.87 -28.16
CA VAL A 530 -7.93 16.28 -27.42
C VAL A 530 -7.24 15.02 -26.90
N SER A 531 -5.96 14.91 -27.20
CA SER A 531 -5.08 13.84 -26.73
C SER A 531 -4.10 14.42 -25.72
N VAL A 532 -4.02 13.82 -24.54
CA VAL A 532 -3.01 14.14 -23.52
C VAL A 532 -2.15 12.91 -23.29
N GLU A 533 -0.84 13.06 -23.45
CA GLU A 533 0.15 12.00 -23.31
C GLU A 533 1.17 12.39 -22.23
N LEU A 534 1.52 11.46 -21.34
CA LEU A 534 2.54 11.65 -20.31
C LEU A 534 3.84 10.96 -20.72
N GLN A 535 4.96 11.68 -20.65
CA GLN A 535 6.31 11.12 -20.74
C GLN A 535 7.13 11.54 -19.52
N THR A 536 7.80 10.58 -18.89
CA THR A 536 8.62 10.79 -17.68
C THR A 536 9.87 9.90 -17.73
N PRO A 537 11.04 10.37 -17.23
CA PRO A 537 12.23 9.53 -17.14
C PRO A 537 12.04 8.31 -16.22
N GLU A 538 11.03 8.32 -15.35
CA GLU A 538 10.70 7.22 -14.42
C GLU A 538 9.98 6.04 -15.10
N VAL A 539 9.69 6.12 -16.41
CA VAL A 539 9.01 5.06 -17.17
C VAL A 539 9.75 4.80 -18.48
N ARG A 540 10.16 3.54 -18.69
CA ARG A 540 10.72 3.01 -19.94
C ARG A 540 9.68 2.25 -20.76
N LYS A 541 8.69 1.62 -20.12
CA LYS A 541 7.66 0.82 -20.80
C LYS A 541 6.28 1.45 -20.69
N TYR A 542 5.88 2.23 -21.70
CA TYR A 542 4.56 2.86 -21.75
C TYR A 542 3.47 1.88 -22.20
N ASP A 543 2.27 2.02 -21.62
CA ASP A 543 1.04 1.36 -22.07
C ASP A 543 -0.04 2.39 -22.44
N GLU A 544 -1.24 1.93 -22.80
CA GLU A 544 -2.35 2.78 -23.24
C GLU A 544 -2.82 3.81 -22.19
N LYS A 545 -2.52 3.63 -20.90
CA LYS A 545 -2.97 4.51 -19.82
C LYS A 545 -2.19 5.83 -19.78
N PHE A 546 -1.02 5.87 -20.41
CA PHE A 546 -0.18 7.05 -20.52
C PHE A 546 -0.64 8.01 -21.63
N LYS A 547 -1.71 7.67 -22.35
CA LYS A 547 -2.29 8.52 -23.39
C LYS A 547 -3.82 8.46 -23.34
N VAL A 548 -4.46 9.58 -23.01
CA VAL A 548 -5.91 9.71 -22.99
C VAL A 548 -6.36 10.55 -24.16
N VAL A 549 -7.35 10.07 -24.92
CA VAL A 549 -8.00 10.81 -26.01
C VAL A 549 -9.47 11.02 -25.67
N LYS A 550 -9.92 12.27 -25.67
CA LYS A 550 -11.32 12.64 -25.41
C LYS A 550 -11.90 13.35 -26.62
N ALA A 551 -13.03 12.84 -27.12
CA ALA A 551 -13.80 13.50 -28.16
C ALA A 551 -14.53 14.72 -27.58
N VAL A 552 -14.56 15.80 -28.34
CA VAL A 552 -15.18 17.08 -27.95
C VAL A 552 -16.07 17.52 -29.11
N GLN A 553 -17.36 17.68 -28.84
CA GLN A 553 -18.26 18.36 -29.77
C GLN A 553 -18.04 19.86 -29.61
N LEU A 554 -17.87 20.62 -30.69
CA LEU A 554 -17.61 22.06 -30.63
C LEU A 554 -18.90 22.84 -30.37
#